data_AF-A0A961MBI6-F1
#
_entry.id   AF-A0A961MBI6-F1
#
_cell.length_a   1.000
_cell.length_b   1.000
_cell.length_c   1.000
_cell.angle_alpha   90.00
_cell.angle_beta   90.00
_cell.angle_gamma   90.00
#
_symmetry.space_group_name_H-M   'P 1'
#
loop_
_entity.id
_entity.type
_entity.pdbx_description
1 polymer ?
#
loop_
_entity_poly.entity_id
_entity_poly.type
_entity_poly.pdbx_seq_one_letter_code
_entity_poly.pdbx_strand_id
1 'polypeptide(L)'
;MIRLCFLLFGLLLAACTTPPLPTLPDRRLPAAVQLAPFEEADQIPPQIARLPFDDGRAYAILVQIPAPAVVDLSDPDRARRGLLRFLDPLASVRAGTLIGHTMAGWRCADGTLGLASKSGDDGNVGLRMVLRGWGIAAFLSDYADGHLYEPAQIPDRHRRVLRQGRARILAVEIDEAGCQAIRRALVRYRSHPDTPERHFSMLRDPAALQGDGCAEFALWLLGQGGAFVPVLPELRRPVPLRDSFVGLGRPVSGPVTPFRLPGLNTPVPLARLLRGDWSAGRMVGQVEILDLELLRVLIDRAYARTGPVPPRLAAGDTQAQRVAAAADRWLARTPRTVPARIGAARAVVLSRR
;
A
#
# COMPACT_ATOMS: atom_id res chain seq x y z
N MET A 1 6.35 -33.92 -9.29
CA MET A 1 5.86 -32.53 -9.42
C MET A 1 6.16 -31.63 -8.21
N ILE A 2 6.12 -32.11 -6.96
CA ILE A 2 6.37 -31.27 -5.76
C ILE A 2 7.83 -30.76 -5.64
N ARG A 3 8.82 -31.52 -6.11
CA ARG A 3 10.25 -31.12 -6.07
C ARG A 3 10.63 -30.00 -7.06
N LEU A 4 9.86 -29.80 -8.13
CA LEU A 4 10.13 -28.75 -9.12
C LEU A 4 9.64 -27.36 -8.64
N CYS A 5 8.60 -27.31 -7.81
CA CYS A 5 8.11 -26.06 -7.19
C CYS A 5 9.12 -25.46 -6.20
N PHE A 6 9.86 -26.27 -5.44
CA PHE A 6 10.84 -25.76 -4.46
C PHE A 6 12.10 -25.17 -5.11
N LEU A 7 12.52 -25.70 -6.26
CA LEU A 7 13.67 -25.18 -7.02
C LEU A 7 13.35 -23.84 -7.69
N LEU A 8 12.13 -23.63 -8.20
CA LEU A 8 11.68 -22.32 -8.67
C LEU A 8 11.54 -21.30 -7.53
N PHE A 9 11.12 -21.74 -6.33
CA PHE A 9 11.00 -20.89 -5.15
C PHE A 9 12.37 -20.38 -4.67
N GLY A 10 13.42 -21.21 -4.75
CA GLY A 10 14.80 -20.84 -4.43
C GLY A 10 15.42 -19.81 -5.40
N LEU A 11 15.14 -19.92 -6.69
CA LEU A 11 15.64 -18.99 -7.71
C LEU A 11 14.94 -17.61 -7.67
N LEU A 12 13.70 -17.54 -7.19
CA LEU A 12 13.01 -16.27 -6.92
C LEU A 12 13.58 -15.53 -5.70
N LEU A 13 14.21 -16.24 -4.75
CA LEU A 13 14.79 -15.65 -3.53
C LEU A 13 16.13 -14.93 -3.80
N ALA A 14 16.90 -15.35 -4.79
CA ALA A 14 18.19 -14.73 -5.14
C ALA A 14 18.04 -13.44 -5.97
N ALA A 15 16.92 -13.25 -6.65
CA ALA A 15 16.63 -12.04 -7.45
C ALA A 15 15.99 -10.89 -6.65
N CYS A 16 15.83 -11.07 -5.33
CA CYS A 16 15.32 -10.06 -4.40
C CYS A 16 16.44 -9.24 -3.74
N THR A 17 17.69 -9.35 -4.20
CA THR A 17 18.77 -8.46 -3.76
C THR A 17 18.49 -7.06 -4.29
N THR A 18 17.96 -6.21 -3.42
CA THR A 18 17.90 -4.77 -3.63
C THR A 18 19.31 -4.23 -3.84
N PRO A 19 19.50 -3.24 -4.74
CA PRO A 19 20.77 -2.52 -4.82
C PRO A 19 21.09 -1.91 -3.44
N PRO A 20 22.38 -1.66 -3.14
CA PRO A 20 22.79 -1.08 -1.86
C PRO A 20 21.99 0.19 -1.56
N LEU A 21 21.51 0.29 -0.31
CA LEU A 21 20.77 1.43 0.19
C LEU A 21 21.57 2.72 -0.09
N PRO A 22 20.96 3.77 -0.67
CA PRO A 22 21.59 5.07 -0.68
C PRO A 22 21.80 5.53 0.76
N THR A 23 22.96 6.14 0.99
CA THR A 23 23.21 6.95 2.18
C THR A 23 22.17 8.07 2.28
N LEU A 24 21.53 8.18 3.45
CA LEU A 24 20.54 9.21 3.71
C LEU A 24 21.12 10.62 3.51
N PRO A 25 20.33 11.58 2.98
CA PRO A 25 20.65 12.99 3.08
C PRO A 25 20.74 13.38 4.56
N ASP A 26 21.70 14.24 4.90
CA ASP A 26 21.85 14.79 6.26
C ASP A 26 20.54 15.47 6.71
N ARG A 27 20.07 15.14 7.93
CA ARG A 27 18.82 15.67 8.51
C ARG A 27 18.83 17.19 8.69
N ARG A 28 19.98 17.84 8.49
CA ARG A 28 20.17 19.30 8.53
C ARG A 28 20.00 19.98 7.18
N LEU A 29 19.74 19.23 6.11
CA LEU A 29 19.65 19.80 4.77
C LEU A 29 18.39 20.67 4.60
N PRO A 30 18.46 21.74 3.79
CA PRO A 30 17.29 22.53 3.43
C PRO A 30 16.17 21.66 2.83
N ALA A 31 14.91 22.05 3.05
CA ALA A 31 13.74 21.30 2.56
C ALA A 31 13.79 21.01 1.05
N ALA A 32 14.25 21.97 0.24
CA ALA A 32 14.42 21.79 -1.20
C ALA A 32 15.39 20.65 -1.54
N VAL A 33 16.49 20.51 -0.79
CA VAL A 33 17.47 19.43 -1.00
C VAL A 33 16.90 18.08 -0.59
N GLN A 34 16.10 18.04 0.49
CA GLN A 34 15.44 16.81 0.92
C GLN A 34 14.33 16.36 -0.04
N LEU A 35 13.72 17.29 -0.76
CA LEU A 35 12.64 17.01 -1.71
C LEU A 35 13.13 16.75 -3.13
N ALA A 36 14.26 17.32 -3.53
CA ALA A 36 14.79 17.22 -4.89
C ALA A 36 14.76 15.80 -5.45
N PRO A 37 15.23 14.75 -4.74
CA PRO A 37 15.21 13.39 -5.29
C PRO A 37 13.80 12.84 -5.59
N PHE A 38 12.75 13.40 -4.97
CA PHE A 38 11.36 13.02 -5.24
C PHE A 38 10.68 13.86 -6.31
N GLU A 39 11.25 15.02 -6.66
CA GLU A 39 10.68 16.04 -7.55
C GLU A 39 11.46 16.17 -8.88
N GLU A 40 12.39 15.26 -9.16
CA GLU A 40 13.11 15.16 -10.43
C GLU A 40 12.18 14.74 -11.58
N ALA A 41 11.80 15.72 -12.40
CA ALA A 41 10.76 15.58 -13.43
C ALA A 41 11.05 14.47 -14.47
N ASP A 42 12.33 14.27 -14.82
CA ASP A 42 12.78 13.23 -15.75
C ASP A 42 12.70 11.81 -15.17
N GLN A 43 12.68 11.69 -13.84
CA GLN A 43 12.55 10.42 -13.12
C GLN A 43 11.09 10.02 -12.88
N ILE A 44 10.13 10.95 -13.01
CA ILE A 44 8.71 10.66 -12.82
C ILE A 44 8.19 9.77 -13.97
N PRO A 45 7.51 8.64 -13.68
CA PRO A 45 6.94 7.79 -14.72
C PRO A 45 6.03 8.58 -15.68
N PRO A 46 6.15 8.41 -17.01
CA PRO A 46 5.35 9.15 -17.99
C PRO A 46 3.84 9.00 -17.79
N GLN A 47 3.39 7.87 -17.22
CA GLN A 47 1.99 7.60 -16.89
C GLN A 47 1.41 8.57 -15.85
N ILE A 48 2.28 9.20 -15.07
CA ILE A 48 1.95 10.20 -14.03
C ILE A 48 2.29 11.60 -14.55
N ALA A 49 3.47 11.78 -15.15
CA ALA A 49 3.93 13.09 -15.64
C ALA A 49 3.05 13.69 -16.75
N ARG A 50 2.37 12.84 -17.54
CA ARG A 50 1.53 13.26 -18.68
C ARG A 50 0.03 13.26 -18.37
N LEU A 51 -0.35 13.22 -17.08
CA LEU A 51 -1.75 13.38 -16.72
C LEU A 51 -2.26 14.77 -17.11
N PRO A 52 -3.52 14.90 -17.55
CA PRO A 52 -4.09 16.16 -18.02
C PRO A 52 -4.48 17.05 -16.83
N PHE A 53 -3.48 17.57 -16.13
CA PHE A 53 -3.66 18.53 -15.07
C PHE A 53 -4.01 19.90 -15.64
N ASP A 54 -4.95 20.61 -15.03
CA ASP A 54 -5.22 22.00 -15.40
C ASP A 54 -4.03 22.89 -14.94
N ASP A 55 -3.73 23.91 -15.73
CA ASP A 55 -2.65 24.86 -15.44
C ASP A 55 -2.93 25.68 -14.18
N GLY A 56 -1.88 25.95 -13.38
CA GLY A 56 -2.00 26.69 -12.13
C GLY A 56 -2.78 25.96 -11.02
N ARG A 57 -3.06 24.67 -11.17
CA ARG A 57 -3.79 23.84 -10.19
C ARG A 57 -2.89 22.81 -9.52
N ALA A 58 -3.19 22.52 -8.25
CA ALA A 58 -2.50 21.50 -7.50
C ALA A 58 -3.31 20.20 -7.43
N TYR A 59 -2.62 19.06 -7.39
CA TYR A 59 -3.23 17.73 -7.34
C TYR A 59 -2.50 16.81 -6.37
N ALA A 60 -3.26 16.02 -5.62
CA ALA A 60 -2.79 14.82 -4.94
C ALA A 60 -2.98 13.61 -5.87
N ILE A 61 -1.99 12.73 -5.94
CA ILE A 61 -1.96 11.60 -6.89
C ILE A 61 -1.79 10.31 -6.11
N LEU A 62 -2.79 9.44 -6.15
CA LEU A 62 -2.73 8.09 -5.61
C LEU A 62 -2.45 7.11 -6.74
N VAL A 63 -1.39 6.32 -6.61
CA VAL A 63 -1.07 5.23 -7.53
C VAL A 63 -1.22 3.91 -6.79
N GLN A 64 -2.13 3.05 -7.24
CA GLN A 64 -2.32 1.71 -6.71
C GLN A 64 -1.91 0.66 -7.74
N ILE A 65 -0.90 -0.13 -7.41
CA ILE A 65 -0.62 -1.42 -8.04
C ILE A 65 -1.41 -2.47 -7.25
N PRO A 66 -2.42 -3.12 -7.86
CA PRO A 66 -3.23 -4.08 -7.14
C PRO A 66 -2.42 -5.32 -6.79
N ALA A 67 -2.75 -5.94 -5.66
CA ALA A 67 -2.29 -7.27 -5.31
C ALA A 67 -2.77 -8.31 -6.36
N PRO A 68 -2.05 -9.43 -6.54
CA PRO A 68 -2.48 -10.53 -7.42
C PRO A 68 -3.84 -11.10 -7.04
N ALA A 69 -4.15 -11.07 -5.76
CA ALA A 69 -5.44 -11.43 -5.21
C ALA A 69 -5.78 -10.51 -4.07
N VAL A 70 -7.07 -10.27 -3.89
CA VAL A 70 -7.57 -9.48 -2.79
C VAL A 70 -7.76 -10.41 -1.58
N VAL A 71 -7.18 -10.00 -0.44
CA VAL A 71 -7.30 -10.71 0.84
C VAL A 71 -8.44 -10.06 1.59
N ASP A 72 -9.63 -10.61 1.42
CA ASP A 72 -10.86 -10.05 2.01
C ASP A 72 -10.90 -10.35 3.50
N LEU A 73 -10.64 -9.33 4.30
CA LEU A 73 -10.60 -9.43 5.75
C LEU A 73 -11.99 -9.29 6.41
N SER A 74 -13.05 -9.13 5.61
CA SER A 74 -14.44 -9.09 6.11
C SER A 74 -14.92 -10.43 6.66
N ASP A 75 -14.37 -11.53 6.12
CA ASP A 75 -14.76 -12.89 6.44
C ASP A 75 -13.51 -13.78 6.52
N PRO A 76 -13.32 -14.55 7.61
CA PRO A 76 -12.14 -15.40 7.78
C PRO A 76 -11.91 -16.38 6.61
N ASP A 77 -12.98 -16.88 6.02
CA ASP A 77 -12.92 -17.87 4.95
C ASP A 77 -12.55 -17.24 3.60
N ARG A 78 -13.05 -16.02 3.35
CA ARG A 78 -12.60 -15.20 2.22
C ARG A 78 -11.16 -14.72 2.39
N ALA A 79 -10.74 -14.34 3.59
CA ALA A 79 -9.36 -13.97 3.89
C ALA A 79 -8.41 -15.13 3.56
N ARG A 80 -8.75 -16.35 3.99
CA ARG A 80 -8.00 -17.57 3.66
C ARG A 80 -7.94 -17.85 2.16
N ARG A 81 -9.05 -17.74 1.44
CA ARG A 81 -9.08 -17.91 -0.03
C ARG A 81 -8.28 -16.83 -0.75
N GLY A 82 -8.30 -15.60 -0.24
CA GLY A 82 -7.47 -14.50 -0.68
C GLY A 82 -6.00 -14.81 -0.49
N LEU A 83 -5.61 -15.26 0.70
CA LEU A 83 -4.24 -15.65 1.04
C LEU A 83 -3.71 -16.78 0.14
N LEU A 84 -4.52 -17.80 -0.13
CA LEU A 84 -4.18 -18.89 -1.05
C LEU A 84 -3.79 -18.38 -2.44
N ARG A 85 -4.56 -17.45 -2.99
CA ARG A 85 -4.30 -16.83 -4.30
C ARG A 85 -3.15 -15.82 -4.24
N PHE A 86 -2.98 -15.16 -3.11
CA PHE A 86 -1.87 -14.25 -2.84
C PHE A 86 -0.52 -14.99 -2.85
N LEU A 87 -0.48 -16.22 -2.31
CA LEU A 87 0.71 -17.08 -2.29
C LEU A 87 0.94 -17.83 -3.62
N ASP A 88 0.14 -17.60 -4.65
CA ASP A 88 0.37 -18.17 -5.98
C ASP A 88 1.52 -17.40 -6.68
N PRO A 89 2.69 -18.05 -6.89
CA PRO A 89 3.86 -17.37 -7.45
C PRO A 89 3.63 -16.88 -8.89
N LEU A 90 2.80 -17.56 -9.68
CA LEU A 90 2.48 -17.11 -11.04
C LEU A 90 1.62 -15.84 -10.99
N ALA A 91 0.70 -15.77 -10.03
CA ALA A 91 -0.12 -14.59 -9.82
C ALA A 91 0.75 -13.40 -9.38
N SER A 92 1.70 -13.60 -8.45
CA SER A 92 2.61 -12.54 -7.98
C SER A 92 3.54 -12.03 -9.08
N VAL A 93 4.13 -12.93 -9.88
CA VAL A 93 5.00 -12.55 -11.02
C VAL A 93 4.21 -11.71 -12.03
N ARG A 94 2.98 -12.14 -12.35
CA ARG A 94 2.10 -11.36 -13.22
C ARG A 94 1.80 -10.02 -12.58
N ALA A 95 1.31 -9.96 -11.35
CA ALA A 95 0.96 -8.73 -10.64
C ALA A 95 2.14 -7.76 -10.47
N GLY A 96 3.38 -8.24 -10.44
CA GLY A 96 4.58 -7.44 -10.25
C GLY A 96 4.81 -7.01 -8.80
N THR A 97 4.01 -7.53 -7.86
CA THR A 97 4.08 -7.32 -6.41
C THR A 97 3.45 -8.54 -5.71
N LEU A 98 3.85 -8.78 -4.46
CA LEU A 98 3.22 -9.77 -3.59
C LEU A 98 1.94 -9.19 -2.98
N ILE A 99 2.02 -8.08 -2.22
CA ILE A 99 0.92 -7.52 -1.38
C ILE A 99 0.13 -6.38 -2.02
N GLY A 100 0.39 -6.07 -3.29
CA GLY A 100 -0.02 -4.79 -3.84
C GLY A 100 1.03 -3.73 -3.53
N HIS A 101 0.85 -2.52 -4.04
CA HIS A 101 1.74 -1.41 -3.74
C HIS A 101 1.03 -0.08 -3.95
N THR A 102 1.28 0.88 -3.08
CA THR A 102 0.70 2.22 -3.19
C THR A 102 1.80 3.27 -3.19
N MET A 103 1.64 4.30 -4.02
CA MET A 103 2.55 5.45 -4.10
C MET A 103 1.73 6.73 -3.95
N ALA A 104 2.37 7.76 -3.38
CA ALA A 104 1.82 9.09 -3.21
C ALA A 104 2.60 10.08 -4.07
N GLY A 105 1.91 10.73 -5.01
CA GLY A 105 2.46 11.81 -5.79
C GLY A 105 1.70 13.12 -5.55
N TRP A 106 2.32 14.21 -5.97
CA TRP A 106 1.73 15.54 -5.92
C TRP A 106 2.12 16.32 -7.17
N ARG A 107 1.26 17.24 -7.58
CA ARG A 107 1.59 18.32 -8.50
C ARG A 107 1.21 19.63 -7.82
N CYS A 108 2.12 20.61 -7.75
CA CYS A 108 1.80 21.95 -7.27
C CYS A 108 1.40 22.87 -8.43
N ALA A 109 0.83 24.02 -8.10
CA ALA A 109 0.34 25.00 -9.07
C ALA A 109 1.45 25.55 -9.99
N ASP A 110 2.69 25.59 -9.51
CA ASP A 110 3.88 25.97 -10.27
C ASP A 110 4.39 24.87 -11.23
N GLY A 111 3.73 23.71 -11.26
CA GLY A 111 4.11 22.56 -12.07
C GLY A 111 5.07 21.59 -11.40
N THR A 112 5.56 21.88 -10.19
CA THR A 112 6.40 20.96 -9.42
C THR A 112 5.67 19.63 -9.24
N LEU A 113 6.27 18.55 -9.72
CA LEU A 113 5.68 17.21 -9.67
C LEU A 113 6.60 16.30 -8.88
N GLY A 114 6.04 15.62 -7.88
CA GLY A 114 6.79 14.66 -7.10
C GLY A 114 6.06 13.34 -6.89
N LEU A 115 6.84 12.32 -6.53
CA LEU A 115 6.34 10.98 -6.26
C LEU A 115 7.21 10.30 -5.22
N ALA A 116 6.58 9.82 -4.15
CA ALA A 116 7.19 9.04 -3.11
C ALA A 116 6.48 7.70 -2.96
N SER A 117 7.24 6.69 -2.60
CA SER A 117 6.71 5.36 -2.31
C SER A 117 7.43 4.76 -1.12
N LYS A 118 6.80 3.83 -0.39
CA LYS A 118 7.42 3.16 0.74
C LYS A 118 7.36 1.66 0.57
N SER A 119 8.42 0.96 0.95
CA SER A 119 8.50 -0.50 0.98
C SER A 119 9.20 -0.98 2.24
N GLY A 120 9.16 -2.29 2.47
CA GLY A 120 9.89 -3.01 3.52
C GLY A 120 9.79 -4.52 3.27
N ASP A 121 10.10 -5.32 4.29
CA ASP A 121 10.20 -6.79 4.22
C ASP A 121 11.31 -7.29 3.29
N ASP A 122 12.50 -6.70 3.45
CA ASP A 122 13.69 -7.03 2.66
C ASP A 122 14.09 -8.49 2.87
N GLY A 123 14.34 -9.18 1.76
CA GLY A 123 14.69 -10.60 1.77
C GLY A 123 13.53 -11.51 2.19
N ASN A 124 12.27 -11.06 2.19
CA ASN A 124 11.08 -11.86 2.49
C ASN A 124 11.08 -12.44 3.92
N VAL A 125 11.43 -11.63 4.92
CA VAL A 125 11.37 -12.00 6.35
C VAL A 125 9.95 -12.45 6.72
N GLY A 126 8.91 -11.74 6.28
CA GLY A 126 7.51 -12.05 6.57
C GLY A 126 7.09 -13.41 6.05
N LEU A 127 7.50 -13.76 4.82
CA LEU A 127 7.27 -15.10 4.28
C LEU A 127 8.01 -16.17 5.10
N ARG A 128 9.26 -15.93 5.50
CA ARG A 128 9.97 -16.85 6.41
C ARG A 128 9.26 -17.01 7.75
N MET A 129 8.66 -15.95 8.29
CA MET A 129 7.86 -16.03 9.51
C MET A 129 6.62 -16.89 9.30
N VAL A 130 5.88 -16.70 8.21
CA VAL A 130 4.74 -17.57 7.87
C VAL A 130 5.18 -19.04 7.81
N LEU A 131 6.30 -19.34 7.14
CA LEU A 131 6.85 -20.70 7.04
C LEU A 131 7.32 -21.27 8.39
N ARG A 132 7.73 -20.41 9.34
CA ARG A 132 8.13 -20.80 10.70
C ARG A 132 6.99 -20.86 11.71
N GLY A 133 5.74 -20.74 11.25
CA GLY A 133 4.56 -20.96 12.07
C GLY A 133 4.00 -19.72 12.76
N TRP A 134 4.34 -18.52 12.29
CA TRP A 134 3.80 -17.27 12.84
C TRP A 134 2.36 -16.98 12.37
N GLY A 135 1.86 -17.69 11.35
CA GLY A 135 0.53 -17.42 10.79
C GLY A 135 0.41 -15.99 10.24
N ILE A 136 -0.73 -15.34 10.46
CA ILE A 136 -0.93 -13.93 10.05
C ILE A 136 -0.10 -12.94 10.89
N ALA A 137 0.42 -13.35 12.06
CA ALA A 137 1.24 -12.48 12.91
C ALA A 137 2.48 -11.96 12.17
N ALA A 138 2.97 -12.69 11.17
CA ALA A 138 4.00 -12.21 10.27
C ALA A 138 3.63 -10.87 9.62
N PHE A 139 2.42 -10.74 9.08
CA PHE A 139 1.96 -9.51 8.43
C PHE A 139 1.69 -8.37 9.43
N LEU A 140 1.39 -8.70 10.69
CA LEU A 140 1.15 -7.74 11.76
C LEU A 140 2.44 -7.30 12.49
N SER A 141 3.58 -7.91 12.13
CA SER A 141 4.87 -7.61 12.75
C SER A 141 5.42 -6.26 12.30
N ASP A 142 6.42 -5.78 13.02
CA ASP A 142 7.12 -4.54 12.71
C ASP A 142 8.51 -4.84 12.18
N TYR A 143 8.84 -4.29 11.02
CA TYR A 143 10.06 -4.52 10.29
C TYR A 143 10.89 -3.24 10.29
N ALA A 144 12.13 -3.30 10.78
CA ALA A 144 13.07 -2.18 10.81
C ALA A 144 13.92 -2.09 9.51
N ASP A 145 13.32 -2.46 8.39
CA ASP A 145 13.87 -2.39 7.03
C ASP A 145 13.03 -1.51 6.08
N GLY A 146 12.15 -0.69 6.64
CA GLY A 146 11.38 0.27 5.87
C GLY A 146 12.29 1.22 5.10
N HIS A 147 11.85 1.65 3.93
CA HIS A 147 12.53 2.70 3.18
C HIS A 147 11.58 3.42 2.23
N LEU A 148 11.90 4.69 1.99
CA LEU A 148 11.26 5.48 0.94
C LEU A 148 12.00 5.25 -0.38
N TYR A 149 11.23 5.09 -1.44
CA TYR A 149 11.70 5.09 -2.82
C TYR A 149 11.40 6.43 -3.46
N GLU A 150 12.45 7.01 -4.01
CA GLU A 150 12.43 8.07 -5.00
C GLU A 150 11.95 7.53 -6.35
N PRO A 151 11.47 8.37 -7.28
CA PRO A 151 11.00 7.95 -8.59
C PRO A 151 12.04 7.11 -9.35
N ALA A 152 13.32 7.51 -9.28
CA ALA A 152 14.45 6.79 -9.88
C ALA A 152 14.60 5.35 -9.37
N GLN A 153 14.21 5.11 -8.11
CA GLN A 153 14.40 3.84 -7.40
C GLN A 153 13.18 2.92 -7.49
N ILE A 154 12.06 3.38 -8.07
CA ILE A 154 10.87 2.54 -8.26
C ILE A 154 11.27 1.27 -9.02
N PRO A 155 11.07 0.07 -8.44
CA PRO A 155 11.49 -1.18 -9.05
C PRO A 155 10.94 -1.37 -10.47
N ASP A 156 11.74 -1.93 -11.37
CA ASP A 156 11.35 -2.14 -12.77
C ASP A 156 10.05 -2.93 -12.93
N ARG A 157 9.77 -3.86 -12.02
CA ARG A 157 8.50 -4.60 -11.99
C ARG A 157 7.30 -3.66 -11.79
N HIS A 158 7.40 -2.66 -10.91
CA HIS A 158 6.36 -1.65 -10.69
C HIS A 158 6.25 -0.72 -11.90
N ARG A 159 7.38 -0.31 -12.48
CA ARG A 159 7.40 0.47 -13.73
C ARG A 159 6.74 -0.28 -14.89
N ARG A 160 6.97 -1.59 -15.02
CA ARG A 160 6.31 -2.44 -16.03
C ARG A 160 4.80 -2.50 -15.81
N VAL A 161 4.32 -2.68 -14.58
CA VAL A 161 2.89 -2.69 -14.25
C VAL A 161 2.21 -1.37 -14.64
N LEU A 162 2.86 -0.24 -14.35
CA LEU A 162 2.38 1.09 -14.78
C LEU A 162 2.28 1.16 -16.31
N ARG A 163 3.35 0.81 -17.03
CA ARG A 163 3.38 0.82 -18.51
C ARG A 163 2.33 -0.09 -19.14
N GLN A 164 2.03 -1.23 -18.52
CA GLN A 164 1.04 -2.21 -18.98
C GLN A 164 -0.40 -1.84 -18.59
N GLY A 165 -0.60 -0.73 -17.88
CA GLY A 165 -1.92 -0.26 -17.49
C GLY A 165 -2.63 -1.10 -16.44
N ARG A 166 -1.86 -1.85 -15.66
CA ARG A 166 -2.37 -2.71 -14.59
C ARG A 166 -2.44 -1.99 -13.24
N ALA A 167 -1.79 -0.83 -13.13
CA ALA A 167 -2.00 0.11 -12.04
C ALA A 167 -3.31 0.90 -12.22
N ARG A 168 -3.81 1.45 -11.12
CA ARG A 168 -4.83 2.51 -11.10
C ARG A 168 -4.20 3.78 -10.60
N ILE A 169 -4.41 4.86 -11.35
CA ILE A 169 -3.95 6.19 -10.99
C ILE A 169 -5.19 7.06 -10.75
N LEU A 170 -5.23 7.74 -9.62
CA LEU A 170 -6.31 8.65 -9.24
C LEU A 170 -5.68 9.98 -8.81
N ALA A 171 -5.89 11.03 -9.58
CA ALA A 171 -5.47 12.38 -9.23
C ALA A 171 -6.68 13.20 -8.78
N VAL A 172 -6.51 14.02 -7.75
CA VAL A 172 -7.57 14.79 -7.12
C VAL A 172 -7.09 16.21 -6.89
N GLU A 173 -7.84 17.19 -7.37
CA GLU A 173 -7.52 18.61 -7.17
C GLU A 173 -7.52 18.95 -5.67
N ILE A 174 -6.40 19.53 -5.24
CA ILE A 174 -6.18 20.09 -3.91
C ILE A 174 -5.82 21.57 -4.06
N ASP A 175 -5.82 22.30 -2.95
CA ASP A 175 -5.34 23.68 -2.96
C ASP A 175 -3.80 23.69 -2.94
N GLU A 176 -3.19 24.78 -3.42
CA GLU A 176 -1.73 24.94 -3.41
C GLU A 176 -1.15 24.82 -1.98
N ALA A 177 -1.85 25.38 -0.99
CA ALA A 177 -1.50 25.20 0.41
C ALA A 177 -1.46 23.72 0.83
N GLY A 178 -2.34 22.90 0.25
CA GLY A 178 -2.37 21.46 0.41
C GLY A 178 -1.17 20.77 -0.24
N CYS A 179 -0.77 21.17 -1.45
CA CYS A 179 0.45 20.65 -2.08
C CYS A 179 1.68 20.93 -1.21
N GLN A 180 1.82 22.16 -0.74
CA GLN A 180 2.93 22.53 0.14
C GLN A 180 2.85 21.80 1.50
N ALA A 181 1.65 21.46 2.00
CA ALA A 181 1.49 20.65 3.20
C ALA A 181 1.98 19.20 3.00
N ILE A 182 1.71 18.60 1.84
CA ILE A 182 2.25 17.29 1.46
C ILE A 182 3.78 17.33 1.47
N ARG A 183 4.38 18.31 0.78
CA ARG A 183 5.85 18.48 0.71
C ARG A 183 6.48 18.65 2.08
N ARG A 184 5.93 19.53 2.93
CA ARG A 184 6.40 19.72 4.31
C ARG A 184 6.24 18.46 5.16
N ALA A 185 5.16 17.70 4.98
CA ALA A 185 4.96 16.46 5.70
C ALA A 185 5.99 15.40 5.33
N LEU A 186 6.35 15.28 4.05
CA LEU A 186 7.42 14.38 3.61
C LEU A 186 8.77 14.77 4.23
N VAL A 187 9.12 16.06 4.22
CA VAL A 187 10.34 16.55 4.90
C VAL A 187 10.32 16.19 6.38
N ARG A 188 9.22 16.49 7.08
CA ARG A 188 9.05 16.16 8.51
C ARG A 188 9.19 14.66 8.78
N TYR A 189 8.65 13.82 7.90
CA TYR A 189 8.73 12.36 8.02
C TYR A 189 10.18 11.87 7.90
N ARG A 190 10.93 12.35 6.90
CA ARG A 190 12.33 11.99 6.68
C ARG A 190 13.26 12.51 7.77
N SER A 191 12.99 13.72 8.26
CA SER A 191 13.82 14.37 9.27
C SER A 191 13.47 13.97 10.70
N HIS A 192 12.43 13.15 10.92
CA HIS A 192 11.98 12.79 12.25
C HIS A 192 13.07 12.03 13.04
N PRO A 193 13.30 12.34 14.33
CA PRO A 193 14.32 11.69 15.14
C PRO A 193 14.20 10.16 15.14
N ASP A 194 12.96 9.66 15.23
CA ASP A 194 12.65 8.23 15.34
C ASP A 194 12.65 7.45 14.00
N THR A 195 12.99 8.10 12.89
CA THR A 195 13.13 7.45 11.57
C THR A 195 11.93 6.59 11.14
N PRO A 196 10.68 7.12 11.09
CA PRO A 196 9.52 6.34 10.67
C PRO A 196 9.69 5.71 9.29
N GLU A 197 10.48 6.33 8.41
CA GLU A 197 10.84 5.77 7.11
C GLU A 197 11.46 4.38 7.20
N ARG A 198 12.21 4.08 8.27
CA ARG A 198 12.86 2.79 8.55
C ARG A 198 11.96 1.73 9.16
N HIS A 199 10.75 2.09 9.54
CA HIS A 199 9.78 1.18 10.16
C HIS A 199 8.66 0.87 9.18
N PHE A 200 8.51 -0.42 8.84
CA PHE A 200 7.43 -0.94 8.00
C PHE A 200 6.52 -1.83 8.84
N SER A 201 5.25 -1.46 8.93
CA SER A 201 4.24 -2.21 9.68
C SER A 201 2.84 -1.81 9.22
N MET A 202 1.86 -2.72 9.33
CA MET A 202 0.45 -2.41 9.07
C MET A 202 -0.32 -1.97 10.32
N LEU A 203 0.34 -1.87 11.48
CA LEU A 203 -0.30 -1.55 12.76
C LEU A 203 0.13 -0.21 13.34
N ARG A 204 1.26 0.35 12.88
CA ARG A 204 1.79 1.61 13.40
C ARG A 204 1.01 2.80 12.82
N ASP A 205 0.95 3.88 13.59
CA ASP A 205 0.24 5.08 13.16
C ASP A 205 1.18 6.04 12.41
N PRO A 206 0.97 6.26 11.09
CA PRO A 206 1.75 7.25 10.34
C PRO A 206 1.51 8.68 10.84
N ALA A 207 0.36 9.00 11.43
CA ALA A 207 0.09 10.33 11.98
C ALA A 207 0.95 10.63 13.21
N ALA A 208 1.26 9.59 14.00
CA ALA A 208 2.19 9.64 15.11
C ALA A 208 3.67 9.48 14.70
N LEU A 209 3.96 9.37 13.39
CA LEU A 209 5.32 9.19 12.85
C LEU A 209 6.05 7.98 13.45
N GLN A 210 5.33 6.87 13.60
CA GLN A 210 5.88 5.62 14.12
C GLN A 210 6.38 4.69 13.01
N GLY A 211 6.00 4.92 11.76
CA GLY A 211 6.17 3.98 10.65
C GLY A 211 4.83 3.46 10.16
N ASP A 212 4.84 2.72 9.05
CA ASP A 212 3.62 2.46 8.27
C ASP A 212 3.86 1.46 7.12
N GLY A 213 2.77 0.98 6.53
CA GLY A 213 2.80 0.25 5.26
C GLY A 213 2.71 1.20 4.06
N CYS A 214 2.97 0.69 2.84
CA CYS A 214 2.96 1.50 1.62
C CYS A 214 1.66 2.29 1.41
N ALA A 215 0.51 1.69 1.70
CA ALA A 215 -0.81 2.31 1.54
C ALA A 215 -1.15 3.28 2.67
N GLU A 216 -0.79 2.96 3.91
CA GLU A 216 -0.98 3.87 5.06
C GLU A 216 -0.13 5.13 4.92
N PHE A 217 1.15 4.98 4.55
CA PHE A 217 2.04 6.08 4.20
C PHE A 217 1.42 6.98 3.13
N ALA A 218 1.00 6.38 2.00
CA ALA A 218 0.51 7.14 0.86
C ALA A 218 -0.77 7.91 1.21
N LEU A 219 -1.73 7.26 1.88
CA LEU A 219 -2.97 7.89 2.30
C LEU A 219 -2.75 8.97 3.36
N TRP A 220 -1.87 8.74 4.32
CA TRP A 220 -1.48 9.74 5.31
C TRP A 220 -0.87 10.96 4.62
N LEU A 221 0.13 10.75 3.76
CA LEU A 221 0.87 11.82 3.09
C LEU A 221 -0.07 12.67 2.23
N LEU A 222 -0.90 12.04 1.38
CA LEU A 222 -1.88 12.76 0.55
C LEU A 222 -2.97 13.42 1.41
N GLY A 223 -3.33 12.82 2.54
CA GLY A 223 -4.25 13.37 3.53
C GLY A 223 -3.77 14.69 4.15
N GLN A 224 -2.45 14.91 4.24
CA GLN A 224 -1.89 16.21 4.67
C GLN A 224 -2.28 17.36 3.73
N GLY A 225 -2.51 17.06 2.45
CA GLY A 225 -3.01 18.01 1.46
C GLY A 225 -4.54 18.11 1.40
N GLY A 226 -5.26 17.43 2.29
CA GLY A 226 -6.72 17.38 2.32
C GLY A 226 -7.33 16.33 1.38
N ALA A 227 -6.53 15.56 0.65
CA ALA A 227 -7.03 14.51 -0.23
C ALA A 227 -7.57 13.33 0.60
N PHE A 228 -8.68 12.74 0.16
CA PHE A 228 -9.31 11.55 0.75
C PHE A 228 -9.76 11.64 2.22
N VAL A 229 -9.48 12.72 2.95
CA VAL A 229 -9.77 12.89 4.39
C VAL A 229 -11.18 12.41 4.80
N PRO A 230 -12.27 12.75 4.07
CA PRO A 230 -13.61 12.30 4.46
C PRO A 230 -13.85 10.80 4.37
N VAL A 231 -13.00 10.07 3.64
CA VAL A 231 -13.13 8.63 3.39
C VAL A 231 -12.14 7.81 4.23
N LEU A 232 -11.01 8.40 4.63
CA LEU A 232 -9.94 7.68 5.35
C LEU A 232 -10.42 6.85 6.57
N PRO A 233 -11.31 7.36 7.45
CA PRO A 233 -11.79 6.57 8.60
C PRO A 233 -12.52 5.30 8.19
N GLU A 234 -13.23 5.33 7.06
CA GLU A 234 -14.01 4.20 6.56
C GLU A 234 -13.13 3.14 5.88
N LEU A 235 -11.87 3.46 5.55
CA LEU A 235 -10.95 2.50 4.93
C LEU A 235 -10.33 1.51 5.93
N ARG A 236 -10.56 1.70 7.23
CA ARG A 236 -10.08 0.79 8.27
C ARG A 236 -11.14 -0.26 8.58
N ARG A 237 -10.69 -1.48 8.89
CA ARG A 237 -11.56 -2.59 9.31
C ARG A 237 -11.02 -3.20 10.60
N PRO A 238 -11.89 -3.47 11.59
CA PRO A 238 -11.53 -4.31 12.73
C PRO A 238 -11.39 -5.76 12.25
N VAL A 239 -10.26 -6.38 12.56
CA VAL A 239 -9.96 -7.78 12.24
C VAL A 239 -9.87 -8.55 13.55
N PRO A 240 -10.86 -9.42 13.86
CA PRO A 240 -10.78 -10.27 15.04
C PRO A 240 -9.66 -11.28 14.85
N LEU A 241 -8.76 -11.37 15.82
CA LEU A 241 -7.62 -12.27 15.80
C LEU A 241 -7.97 -13.56 16.54
N ARG A 242 -7.69 -14.72 15.93
CA ARG A 242 -7.93 -16.04 16.53
C ARG A 242 -6.67 -16.89 16.53
N ASP A 243 -6.55 -17.75 17.54
CA ASP A 243 -5.45 -18.72 17.65
C ASP A 243 -5.44 -19.80 16.54
N SER A 244 -6.48 -19.84 15.71
CA SER A 244 -6.55 -20.69 14.53
C SER A 244 -5.64 -20.24 13.39
N PHE A 245 -5.33 -18.93 13.30
CA PHE A 245 -4.50 -18.36 12.24
C PHE A 245 -3.43 -17.37 12.73
N VAL A 246 -3.45 -16.96 14.01
CA VAL A 246 -2.37 -16.22 14.67
C VAL A 246 -1.52 -17.21 15.46
N GLY A 247 -0.21 -17.24 15.22
CA GLY A 247 0.71 -18.20 15.84
C GLY A 247 1.94 -17.56 16.47
N LEU A 248 2.58 -18.28 17.40
CA LEU A 248 3.93 -17.99 17.87
C LEU A 248 4.90 -18.96 17.20
N GLY A 249 5.50 -18.53 16.10
CA GLY A 249 6.43 -19.34 15.34
C GLY A 249 7.84 -19.35 15.91
N ARG A 250 8.72 -20.13 15.27
CA ARG A 250 10.16 -20.11 15.59
C ARG A 250 10.77 -18.75 15.22
N PRO A 251 11.73 -18.21 15.99
CA PRO A 251 12.41 -16.96 15.65
C PRO A 251 12.95 -16.98 14.22
N VAL A 252 12.91 -15.84 13.53
CA VAL A 252 13.57 -15.62 12.23
C VAL A 252 14.75 -14.67 12.41
N SER A 253 15.81 -14.85 11.63
CA SER A 253 16.88 -13.85 11.52
C SER A 253 16.39 -12.68 10.65
N GLY A 254 16.66 -11.46 11.11
CA GLY A 254 16.33 -10.22 10.39
C GLY A 254 15.91 -9.11 11.36
N PRO A 255 15.83 -7.86 10.86
CA PRO A 255 15.44 -6.70 11.65
C PRO A 255 13.92 -6.67 11.86
N VAL A 256 13.34 -7.67 12.53
CA VAL A 256 11.90 -7.77 12.76
C VAL A 256 11.58 -7.89 14.25
N THR A 257 10.57 -7.14 14.68
CA THR A 257 9.92 -7.28 15.98
C THR A 257 8.60 -8.00 15.77
N PRO A 258 8.51 -9.30 16.11
CA PRO A 258 7.30 -10.06 15.83
C PRO A 258 6.10 -9.58 16.64
N PHE A 259 4.93 -9.55 16.00
CA PHE A 259 3.67 -9.34 16.69
C PHE A 259 3.39 -10.51 17.65
N ARG A 260 3.09 -10.19 18.91
CA ARG A 260 2.84 -11.18 19.97
C ARG A 260 1.59 -10.79 20.75
N LEU A 261 0.77 -11.78 21.07
CA LEU A 261 -0.37 -11.64 21.98
C LEU A 261 -0.10 -12.44 23.25
N PRO A 262 -0.41 -11.90 24.44
CA PRO A 262 -0.28 -12.64 25.69
C PRO A 262 -1.04 -13.97 25.67
N GLY A 263 -0.40 -15.04 26.16
CA GLY A 263 -1.00 -16.37 26.26
C GLY A 263 -1.06 -17.17 24.95
N LEU A 264 -0.50 -16.65 23.85
CA LEU A 264 -0.40 -17.37 22.58
C LEU A 264 1.01 -17.96 22.41
N ASN A 265 1.13 -19.28 22.59
CA ASN A 265 2.42 -19.98 22.61
C ASN A 265 2.56 -21.06 21.52
N THR A 266 1.54 -21.23 20.69
CA THR A 266 1.46 -22.33 19.73
C THR A 266 1.74 -21.81 18.31
N PRO A 267 2.58 -22.49 17.52
CA PRO A 267 2.76 -22.15 16.11
C PRO A 267 1.51 -22.52 15.30
N VAL A 268 1.23 -21.73 14.26
CA VAL A 268 0.24 -22.04 13.22
C VAL A 268 0.97 -22.49 11.96
N PRO A 269 1.02 -23.80 11.64
CA PRO A 269 1.69 -24.29 10.44
C PRO A 269 1.04 -23.73 9.18
N LEU A 270 1.83 -23.56 8.11
CA LEU A 270 1.33 -23.10 6.81
C LEU A 270 0.10 -23.93 6.34
N ALA A 271 0.12 -25.25 6.49
CA ALA A 271 -1.01 -26.09 6.10
C ALA A 271 -2.32 -25.70 6.80
N ARG A 272 -2.27 -25.34 8.08
CA ARG A 272 -3.41 -24.84 8.85
C ARG A 272 -3.82 -23.44 8.38
N LEU A 273 -2.86 -22.57 8.11
CA LEU A 273 -3.15 -21.24 7.55
C LEU A 273 -3.86 -21.32 6.19
N LEU A 274 -3.52 -22.29 5.35
CA LEU A 274 -4.09 -22.44 4.00
C LEU A 274 -5.41 -23.21 3.97
N ARG A 275 -5.58 -24.23 4.82
CA ARG A 275 -6.70 -25.18 4.74
C ARG A 275 -7.56 -25.24 5.99
N GLY A 276 -7.10 -24.69 7.10
CA GLY A 276 -7.83 -24.68 8.36
C GLY A 276 -8.96 -23.67 8.36
N ASP A 277 -9.92 -23.90 9.25
CA ASP A 277 -11.00 -22.97 9.52
C ASP A 277 -10.47 -21.78 10.33
N TRP A 278 -10.49 -20.59 9.74
CA TRP A 278 -10.07 -19.36 10.41
C TRP A 278 -11.15 -18.79 11.35
N SER A 279 -12.40 -19.23 11.20
CA SER A 279 -13.49 -18.86 12.11
C SER A 279 -13.45 -19.67 13.42
N ALA A 280 -12.85 -20.86 13.38
CA ALA A 280 -12.59 -21.69 14.55
C ALA A 280 -11.56 -21.06 15.50
N GLY A 281 -11.45 -21.63 16.70
CA GLY A 281 -10.48 -21.19 17.71
C GLY A 281 -10.97 -20.01 18.56
N ARG A 282 -10.22 -19.72 19.61
CA ARG A 282 -10.56 -18.66 20.56
C ARG A 282 -10.14 -17.31 19.98
N MET A 283 -10.96 -16.28 20.18
CA MET A 283 -10.54 -14.91 19.92
C MET A 283 -9.46 -14.51 20.92
N VAL A 284 -8.30 -14.11 20.40
CA VAL A 284 -7.11 -13.74 21.19
C VAL A 284 -6.83 -12.24 21.17
N GLY A 285 -7.53 -11.50 20.32
CA GLY A 285 -7.46 -10.05 20.25
C GLY A 285 -8.23 -9.50 19.07
N GLN A 286 -8.04 -8.20 18.82
CA GLN A 286 -8.54 -7.51 17.64
C GLN A 286 -7.53 -6.45 17.26
N VAL A 287 -7.36 -6.22 15.96
CA VAL A 287 -6.56 -5.11 15.43
C VAL A 287 -7.43 -4.33 14.45
N GLU A 288 -7.16 -3.03 14.32
CA GLU A 288 -7.72 -2.24 13.22
C GLU A 288 -6.64 -2.03 12.17
N ILE A 289 -6.93 -2.39 10.92
CA ILE A 289 -5.96 -2.24 9.83
C ILE A 289 -6.59 -1.53 8.64
N LEU A 290 -5.75 -0.87 7.85
CA LEU A 290 -6.15 -0.37 6.56
C LEU A 290 -6.49 -1.56 5.64
N ASP A 291 -7.73 -1.60 5.16
CA ASP A 291 -8.20 -2.64 4.26
C ASP A 291 -8.01 -2.19 2.80
N LEU A 292 -7.10 -2.86 2.09
CA LEU A 292 -6.81 -2.54 0.69
C LEU A 292 -7.97 -2.86 -0.26
N GLU A 293 -8.92 -3.72 0.14
CA GLU A 293 -10.16 -3.94 -0.59
C GLU A 293 -11.03 -2.68 -0.54
N LEU A 294 -11.14 -2.06 0.64
CA LEU A 294 -11.89 -0.82 0.83
C LEU A 294 -11.25 0.35 0.08
N LEU A 295 -9.92 0.44 0.09
CA LEU A 295 -9.20 1.40 -0.76
C LEU A 295 -9.52 1.17 -2.23
N ARG A 296 -9.62 -0.10 -2.64
CA ARG A 296 -10.00 -0.45 -4.00
C ARG A 296 -11.43 -0.02 -4.33
N VAL A 297 -12.38 -0.12 -3.40
CA VAL A 297 -13.76 0.41 -3.57
C VAL A 297 -13.72 1.89 -3.89
N LEU A 298 -13.00 2.69 -3.10
CA LEU A 298 -12.86 4.13 -3.32
C LEU A 298 -12.36 4.43 -4.74
N ILE A 299 -11.31 3.73 -5.19
CA ILE A 299 -10.74 3.90 -6.52
C ILE A 299 -11.74 3.47 -7.61
N ASP A 300 -12.39 2.32 -7.45
CA ASP A 300 -13.36 1.82 -8.44
C ASP A 300 -14.59 2.73 -8.55
N ARG A 301 -15.04 3.37 -7.45
CA ARG A 301 -16.09 4.42 -7.48
C ARG A 301 -15.66 5.63 -8.31
N ALA A 302 -14.43 6.12 -8.14
CA ALA A 302 -13.91 7.20 -8.97
C ALA A 302 -13.85 6.82 -10.47
N TYR A 303 -13.43 5.59 -10.77
CA TYR A 303 -13.39 5.08 -12.15
C TYR A 303 -14.79 4.88 -12.75
N ALA A 304 -15.78 4.49 -11.95
CA ALA A 304 -17.15 4.29 -12.40
C ALA A 304 -17.78 5.55 -13.01
N ARG A 305 -17.31 6.74 -12.62
CA ARG A 305 -17.72 8.03 -13.21
C ARG A 305 -17.28 8.22 -14.67
N THR A 306 -16.34 7.40 -15.14
CA THR A 306 -15.79 7.45 -16.51
C THR A 306 -16.26 6.30 -17.40
N GLY A 307 -17.10 5.42 -16.86
CA GLY A 307 -17.59 4.24 -17.55
C GLY A 307 -17.75 3.04 -16.62
N PRO A 308 -18.36 1.94 -17.09
CA PRO A 308 -18.66 0.80 -16.25
C PRO A 308 -17.39 0.18 -15.66
N VAL A 309 -17.42 -0.04 -14.35
CA VAL A 309 -16.43 -0.83 -13.62
C VAL A 309 -17.15 -2.07 -13.10
N PRO A 310 -16.66 -3.29 -13.39
CA PRO A 310 -17.31 -4.50 -12.89
C PRO A 310 -17.44 -4.47 -11.36
N PRO A 311 -18.62 -4.74 -10.79
CA PRO A 311 -18.76 -4.85 -9.36
C PRO A 311 -17.91 -6.04 -8.88
N ARG A 312 -17.09 -5.79 -7.86
CA ARG A 312 -16.17 -6.80 -7.28
C ARG A 312 -16.42 -7.06 -5.80
N LEU A 313 -17.30 -6.28 -5.19
CA LEU A 313 -17.64 -6.45 -3.79
C LEU A 313 -18.58 -7.61 -3.60
N ALA A 314 -18.37 -8.34 -2.51
CA ALA A 314 -19.32 -9.32 -2.09
C ALA A 314 -20.61 -8.64 -1.61
N ALA A 315 -21.75 -9.23 -1.98
CA ALA A 315 -23.04 -8.79 -1.47
C ALA A 315 -23.04 -8.85 0.08
N GLY A 316 -23.52 -7.77 0.71
CA GLY A 316 -23.72 -7.70 2.16
C GLY A 316 -22.56 -7.16 3.00
N ASP A 317 -21.42 -6.75 2.42
CA ASP A 317 -20.35 -6.10 3.20
C ASP A 317 -20.73 -4.66 3.59
N THR A 318 -21.16 -4.49 4.84
CA THR A 318 -21.59 -3.18 5.39
C THR A 318 -20.46 -2.16 5.41
N GLN A 319 -19.21 -2.58 5.62
CA GLN A 319 -18.08 -1.66 5.59
C GLN A 319 -17.84 -1.14 4.18
N ALA A 320 -17.91 -2.01 3.18
CA ALA A 320 -17.79 -1.61 1.79
C ALA A 320 -18.93 -0.67 1.36
N GLN A 321 -20.14 -0.84 1.88
CA GLN A 321 -21.26 0.09 1.67
C GLN A 321 -20.98 1.46 2.32
N ARG A 322 -20.44 1.50 3.54
CA ARG A 322 -20.03 2.75 4.20
C ARG A 322 -18.98 3.50 3.40
N VAL A 323 -17.95 2.79 2.93
CA VAL A 323 -16.90 3.36 2.08
C VAL A 323 -17.48 3.86 0.76
N ALA A 324 -18.37 3.11 0.12
CA ALA A 324 -19.02 3.55 -1.11
C ALA A 324 -19.82 4.85 -0.88
N ALA A 325 -20.61 4.93 0.19
CA ALA A 325 -21.37 6.13 0.53
C ALA A 325 -20.46 7.33 0.87
N ALA A 326 -19.36 7.10 1.61
CA ALA A 326 -18.38 8.14 1.91
C ALA A 326 -17.64 8.61 0.65
N ALA A 327 -17.27 7.68 -0.23
CA ALA A 327 -16.66 7.97 -1.52
C ALA A 327 -17.60 8.81 -2.39
N ASP A 328 -18.90 8.49 -2.43
CA ASP A 328 -19.87 9.26 -3.21
C ASP A 328 -20.03 10.70 -2.71
N ARG A 329 -20.13 10.89 -1.38
CA ARG A 329 -20.15 12.24 -0.78
C ARG A 329 -18.86 13.02 -1.06
N TRP A 330 -17.72 12.34 -1.06
CA TRP A 330 -16.43 12.93 -1.37
C TRP A 330 -16.30 13.28 -2.86
N LEU A 331 -16.70 12.38 -3.76
CA LEU A 331 -16.70 12.57 -5.22
C LEU A 331 -17.63 13.71 -5.65
N ALA A 332 -18.75 13.93 -4.94
CA ALA A 332 -19.64 15.07 -5.18
C ALA A 332 -18.94 16.43 -5.02
N ARG A 333 -17.84 16.51 -4.26
CA ARG A 333 -17.03 17.75 -4.10
C ARG A 333 -16.07 18.00 -5.26
N THR A 334 -15.91 17.03 -6.15
CA THR A 334 -15.07 17.10 -7.35
C THR A 334 -15.90 16.72 -8.58
N PRO A 335 -16.84 17.60 -9.00
CA PRO A 335 -17.86 17.26 -9.99
C PRO A 335 -17.28 16.99 -11.38
N ARG A 336 -16.11 17.53 -11.72
CA ARG A 336 -15.48 17.29 -13.01
C ARG A 336 -14.56 16.07 -12.92
N THR A 337 -14.71 15.17 -13.88
CA THR A 337 -13.98 13.91 -13.96
C THR A 337 -13.42 13.78 -15.36
N VAL A 338 -12.10 13.74 -15.47
CA VAL A 338 -11.39 13.60 -16.74
C VAL A 338 -10.75 12.21 -16.77
N PRO A 339 -11.27 11.26 -17.57
CA PRO A 339 -10.55 10.02 -17.84
C PRO A 339 -9.28 10.35 -18.64
N ALA A 340 -8.17 9.75 -18.25
CA ALA A 340 -6.91 9.89 -18.96
C ALA A 340 -6.35 8.52 -19.35
N ARG A 341 -5.74 8.46 -20.53
CA ARG A 341 -5.09 7.26 -21.06
C ARG A 341 -3.70 7.59 -21.58
N ILE A 342 -2.67 7.09 -20.90
CA ILE A 342 -1.27 7.33 -21.25
C ILE A 342 -0.67 5.98 -21.66
N GLY A 343 -0.70 5.69 -22.95
CA GLY A 343 -0.43 4.34 -23.47
C GLY A 343 -1.49 3.34 -22.98
N ALA A 344 -1.07 2.30 -22.25
CA ALA A 344 -2.00 1.36 -21.63
C ALA A 344 -2.51 1.83 -20.25
N ALA A 345 -1.83 2.80 -19.60
CA ALA A 345 -2.22 3.28 -18.29
C ALA A 345 -3.54 4.02 -18.33
N ARG A 346 -4.43 3.66 -17.40
CA ARG A 346 -5.69 4.36 -17.15
C ARG A 346 -5.52 5.20 -15.89
N ALA A 347 -6.05 6.41 -15.95
CA ALA A 347 -6.11 7.32 -14.82
C ALA A 347 -7.45 8.05 -14.80
N VAL A 348 -7.80 8.57 -13.63
CA VAL A 348 -8.92 9.49 -13.43
C VAL A 348 -8.37 10.74 -12.77
N VAL A 349 -8.62 11.90 -13.36
CA VAL A 349 -8.34 13.20 -12.75
C VAL A 349 -9.67 13.80 -12.29
N LEU A 350 -9.77 14.12 -11.01
CA LEU A 350 -10.93 14.72 -10.37
C LEU A 350 -10.64 16.19 -10.08
N SER A 351 -11.47 17.10 -10.57
CA SER A 351 -11.35 18.55 -10.31
C SER A 351 -12.63 19.13 -9.74
N ARG A 352 -12.48 20.22 -8.98
CA ARG A 352 -13.58 20.98 -8.35
C ARG A 352 -14.29 21.88 -9.36
N ARG A 353 -13.59 22.29 -10.43
CA ARG A 353 -14.08 23.18 -11.49
C ARG A 353 -13.76 22.62 -12.87
#